data_AF-A0A7Y2H8L7-F1
#
_entry.id   AF-A0A7Y2H8L7-F1
#
_cell.length_a   1.000
_cell.length_b   1.000
_cell.length_c   1.000
_cell.angle_alpha   90.00
_cell.angle_beta   90.00
_cell.angle_gamma   90.00
#
_symmetry.space_group_name_H-M   'P 1'
#
loop_
_entity.id
_entity.type
_entity.pdbx_description
1 polymer ?
#
loop_
_entity_poly.entity_id
_entity_poly.type
_entity_poly.pdbx_seq_one_letter_code
_entity_poly.pdbx_strand_id
1 'polypeptide(L)'
;MKLRLTGIFVIAITVILIVIGFAISEPIIQPEQYHQFSDTSTILGIPNFWNVISNLPFLIIGIAGVLYFLDQTNRLPYLIFFSGIALCFFGSCYYHWYPTTETLVWDRLPMTVGFMALVSIVLMEYISIKIAYRAL
;
A
#
# COMPACT_ATOMS: atom_id res chain seq x y z
N MET A 1 -2.55 7.37 34.06
CA MET A 1 -1.27 6.70 33.73
C MET A 1 -1.43 5.20 33.51
N LYS A 2 -2.13 4.45 34.38
CA LYS A 2 -2.33 2.98 34.26
C LYS A 2 -3.01 2.53 32.95
N LEU A 3 -4.02 3.25 32.44
CA LEU A 3 -4.71 2.89 31.18
C LEU A 3 -3.77 2.82 29.95
N ARG A 4 -2.69 3.62 29.92
CA ARG A 4 -1.76 3.64 28.78
C ARG A 4 -0.83 2.43 28.76
N LEU A 5 -0.38 1.96 29.94
CA LEU A 5 0.47 0.77 30.02
C LEU A 5 -0.31 -0.50 29.68
N THR A 6 -1.55 -0.62 30.18
CA THR A 6 -2.43 -1.75 29.85
C THR A 6 -2.73 -1.80 28.35
N GLY A 7 -3.01 -0.66 27.71
CA GLY A 7 -3.24 -0.62 26.26
C GLY A 7 -2.02 -1.03 25.43
N ILE A 8 -0.82 -0.52 25.78
CA ILE A 8 0.43 -0.91 25.10
C ILE A 8 0.69 -2.41 25.28
N PHE A 9 0.49 -2.93 26.50
CA PHE A 9 0.66 -4.35 26.80
C PHE A 9 -0.29 -5.24 26.00
N VAL A 10 -1.57 -4.85 25.89
CA VAL A 10 -2.56 -5.57 25.08
C VAL A 10 -2.16 -5.55 23.60
N ILE A 11 -1.81 -4.39 23.03
CA ILE A 11 -1.38 -4.29 21.63
C ILE A 11 -0.14 -5.16 21.38
N ALA A 12 0.86 -5.07 22.26
CA ALA A 12 2.09 -5.86 22.14
C ALA A 12 1.81 -7.36 22.17
N ILE A 13 0.99 -7.82 23.13
CA ILE A 13 0.57 -9.23 23.19
C ILE A 13 -0.18 -9.64 21.94
N THR A 14 -1.13 -8.84 21.45
CA THR A 14 -1.87 -9.14 20.23
C THR A 14 -0.94 -9.28 19.03
N VAL A 15 0.01 -8.35 18.85
CA VAL A 15 1.00 -8.42 17.77
C VAL A 15 1.87 -9.67 17.90
N ILE A 16 2.36 -9.98 19.10
CA ILE A 16 3.18 -11.18 19.34
C ILE A 16 2.39 -12.45 19.02
N LEU A 17 1.14 -12.55 19.48
CA LEU A 17 0.28 -13.71 19.21
C LEU A 17 -0.01 -13.86 17.71
N ILE A 18 -0.23 -12.76 16.99
CA ILE A 18 -0.39 -12.78 15.52
C ILE A 18 0.89 -13.28 14.85
N VAL A 19 2.05 -12.74 15.22
CA VAL A 19 3.34 -13.15 14.65
C VAL A 19 3.63 -14.62 14.92
N ILE A 20 3.41 -15.09 16.15
CA ILE A 20 3.56 -16.50 16.51
C ILE A 20 2.58 -17.36 15.70
N GLY A 21 1.32 -16.94 15.61
CA GLY A 21 0.29 -17.64 14.85
C GLY A 21 0.68 -17.83 13.38
N PHE A 22 1.19 -16.78 12.73
CA PHE A 22 1.69 -16.86 11.35
C PHE A 22 2.99 -17.65 11.22
N ALA A 23 3.86 -17.61 12.22
CA ALA A 23 5.12 -18.36 12.19
C ALA A 23 4.93 -19.88 12.33
N ILE A 24 3.86 -20.32 12.98
CA ILE A 24 3.53 -21.75 13.15
C ILE A 24 2.54 -22.27 12.10
N SER A 25 1.78 -21.39 11.45
CA SER A 25 0.85 -21.78 10.39
C SER A 25 1.59 -22.12 9.09
N GLU A 26 1.05 -23.05 8.31
CA GLU A 26 1.50 -23.22 6.93
C GLU A 26 1.34 -21.91 6.14
N PRO A 27 2.26 -21.60 5.21
CA PRO A 27 2.12 -20.43 4.35
C PRO A 27 0.76 -20.42 3.65
N ILE A 28 0.06 -19.29 3.71
CA ILE A 28 -1.18 -19.10 2.96
C ILE A 28 -0.80 -18.89 1.49
N ILE A 29 -0.91 -19.96 0.69
CA ILE A 29 -0.52 -19.94 -0.71
C ILE A 29 -1.54 -19.14 -1.52
N GLN A 30 -1.06 -18.21 -2.35
CA GLN A 30 -1.86 -17.50 -3.33
C GLN A 30 -2.27 -18.49 -4.45
N PRO A 31 -3.57 -18.68 -4.75
CA PRO A 31 -3.97 -19.59 -5.83
C PRO A 31 -3.43 -19.13 -7.18
N GLU A 32 -2.85 -20.03 -7.98
CA GLU A 32 -2.28 -19.73 -9.31
C GLU A 32 -3.30 -19.09 -10.27
N GLN A 33 -4.58 -19.44 -10.14
CA GLN A 33 -5.68 -18.86 -10.92
C GLN A 33 -5.80 -17.34 -10.73
N TYR A 34 -5.27 -16.79 -9.63
CA TYR A 34 -5.24 -15.35 -9.38
C TYR A 34 -4.41 -14.57 -10.42
N HIS A 35 -3.43 -15.24 -11.04
CA HIS A 35 -2.56 -14.65 -12.07
C HIS A 35 -3.16 -14.76 -13.48
N GLN A 36 -4.30 -15.44 -13.64
CA GLN A 36 -4.96 -15.63 -14.93
C GLN A 36 -5.93 -14.47 -15.20
N PHE A 37 -5.42 -13.41 -15.84
CA PHE A 37 -6.25 -12.27 -16.23
C PHE A 37 -7.20 -12.62 -17.38
N SER A 38 -8.37 -11.99 -17.38
CA SER A 38 -9.31 -12.09 -18.50
C SER A 38 -8.82 -11.36 -19.75
N ASP A 39 -8.03 -10.30 -19.59
CA ASP A 39 -7.36 -9.65 -20.71
C ASP A 39 -6.07 -10.42 -21.02
N THR A 40 -6.02 -11.01 -22.20
CA THR A 40 -4.86 -11.72 -22.73
C THR A 40 -4.29 -11.01 -23.96
N SER A 41 -4.68 -9.76 -24.21
CA SER A 41 -4.24 -9.01 -25.38
C SER A 41 -2.79 -8.55 -25.24
N THR A 42 -2.04 -8.65 -26.34
CA THR A 42 -0.68 -8.12 -26.45
C THR A 42 -0.67 -7.02 -27.51
N ILE A 43 -0.52 -5.77 -27.07
CA ILE A 43 -0.50 -4.59 -27.95
C ILE A 43 0.82 -3.86 -27.72
N LEU A 44 1.53 -3.50 -28.80
CA LEU A 44 2.86 -2.87 -28.76
C LEU A 44 3.91 -3.67 -27.95
N GLY A 45 3.76 -4.99 -27.88
CA GLY A 45 4.66 -5.87 -27.11
C GLY A 45 4.39 -5.91 -25.61
N ILE A 46 3.33 -5.25 -25.13
CA ILE A 46 2.91 -5.24 -23.73
C ILE A 46 1.84 -6.34 -23.55
N PRO A 47 2.10 -7.41 -22.76
CA PRO A 47 1.08 -8.41 -22.42
C PRO A 47 0.06 -7.83 -21.43
N ASN A 48 -1.16 -8.38 -21.43
CA ASN A 48 -2.25 -7.91 -20.55
C ASN A 48 -2.43 -6.38 -20.67
N PHE A 49 -2.37 -5.87 -21.90
CA PHE A 49 -2.19 -4.46 -22.22
C PHE A 49 -3.14 -3.53 -21.45
N TRP A 50 -4.42 -3.90 -21.35
CA TRP A 50 -5.40 -3.05 -20.70
C TRP A 50 -5.20 -2.99 -19.20
N ASN A 51 -4.75 -4.08 -18.57
CA ASN A 51 -4.37 -4.07 -17.14
C ASN A 51 -3.14 -3.20 -16.89
N VAL A 52 -2.15 -3.21 -17.78
CA VAL A 52 -0.95 -2.36 -17.64
C VAL A 52 -1.31 -0.89 -17.82
N ILE A 53 -2.00 -0.54 -18.91
CA ILE A 53 -2.30 0.86 -19.25
C ILE A 53 -3.30 1.50 -18.30
N SER A 54 -4.24 0.74 -17.73
CA SER A 54 -5.17 1.26 -16.73
C SER A 54 -4.50 1.77 -15.46
N ASN A 55 -3.21 1.52 -15.25
CA ASN A 55 -2.45 2.03 -14.12
C ASN A 55 -1.91 3.45 -14.30
N LEU A 56 -1.87 3.99 -15.53
CA LEU A 56 -1.36 5.35 -15.79
C LEU A 56 -2.01 6.46 -14.95
N PRO A 57 -3.33 6.44 -14.67
CA PRO A 57 -3.95 7.43 -13.80
C PRO A 57 -3.32 7.49 -12.40
N PHE A 58 -2.85 6.37 -11.85
CA PHE A 58 -2.16 6.38 -10.55
C PHE A 58 -0.86 7.19 -10.62
N LEU A 59 -0.06 7.04 -11.67
CA LEU A 59 1.16 7.84 -11.83
C LEU A 59 0.84 9.33 -11.92
N ILE A 60 -0.17 9.70 -12.72
CA ILE A 60 -0.57 11.09 -12.93
C ILE A 60 -1.05 11.73 -11.61
N ILE A 61 -1.96 11.06 -10.91
CA ILE A 61 -2.53 11.56 -9.65
C ILE A 61 -1.48 11.56 -8.53
N GLY A 62 -0.63 10.52 -8.47
CA GLY A 62 0.46 10.43 -7.51
C GLY A 62 1.45 11.58 -7.65
N ILE A 63 1.93 11.85 -8.87
CA ILE A 63 2.83 12.98 -9.14
C ILE A 63 2.14 14.31 -8.83
N ALA A 64 0.91 14.52 -9.31
CA ALA A 64 0.17 15.76 -9.08
C ALA A 64 0.01 16.06 -7.58
N GLY A 65 -0.33 15.04 -6.78
CA GLY A 65 -0.46 15.19 -5.33
C GLY A 65 0.86 15.44 -4.62
N VAL A 66 1.95 14.74 -5.01
CA VAL A 66 3.29 15.02 -4.47
C VAL A 66 3.68 16.48 -4.72
N LEU A 67 3.52 16.97 -5.96
CA LEU A 67 3.82 18.35 -6.32
C LEU A 67 2.95 19.35 -5.54
N TYR A 68 1.66 19.05 -5.36
CA TYR A 68 0.75 19.93 -4.63
C TYR A 68 1.11 20.07 -3.14
N PHE A 69 1.59 18.99 -2.50
CA PHE A 69 1.89 18.96 -1.07
C PHE A 69 3.37 19.21 -0.73
N LEU A 70 4.26 19.30 -1.73
CA LEU A 70 5.72 19.39 -1.53
C LEU A 70 6.13 20.60 -0.69
N ASP A 71 5.52 21.76 -0.95
CA ASP A 71 5.85 23.02 -0.29
C ASP A 71 4.99 23.29 0.96
N GLN A 72 4.11 22.35 1.32
CA GLN A 72 3.21 22.52 2.46
C GLN A 72 3.81 21.97 3.75
N THR A 73 3.75 22.76 4.81
CA THR A 73 4.27 22.34 6.12
C THR A 73 3.37 21.29 6.78
N ASN A 74 4.01 20.32 7.43
CA ASN A 74 3.34 19.23 8.14
C ASN A 74 2.41 18.32 7.30
N ARG A 75 2.70 18.16 6.01
CA ARG A 75 1.93 17.31 5.08
C ARG A 75 2.61 15.98 4.74
N LEU A 76 3.49 15.48 5.60
CA LEU A 76 4.25 14.24 5.33
C LEU A 76 3.36 13.02 5.03
N PRO A 77 2.27 12.73 5.80
CA PRO A 77 1.31 11.70 5.42
C PRO A 77 0.71 11.83 4.02
N TYR A 78 0.43 13.06 3.56
CA TYR A 78 -0.02 13.29 2.19
C TYR A 78 1.08 12.97 1.17
N LEU A 79 2.32 13.41 1.42
CA LEU A 79 3.45 13.08 0.55
C LEU A 79 3.69 11.58 0.44
N ILE A 80 3.61 10.84 1.55
CA ILE A 80 3.75 9.37 1.55
C ILE A 80 2.56 8.73 0.82
N PHE A 81 1.33 9.21 1.03
CA PHE A 81 0.15 8.69 0.34
C PHE A 81 0.25 8.83 -1.18
N PHE A 82 0.55 10.04 -1.67
CA PHE A 82 0.66 10.29 -3.11
C PHE A 82 1.90 9.65 -3.73
N SER A 83 2.99 9.52 -2.97
CA SER A 83 4.15 8.72 -3.39
C SER A 83 3.77 7.24 -3.50
N GLY A 84 3.00 6.71 -2.55
CA GLY A 84 2.45 5.35 -2.60
C GLY A 84 1.57 5.13 -3.83
N ILE A 85 0.67 6.07 -4.14
CA ILE A 85 -0.14 6.05 -5.36
C ILE A 85 0.75 6.01 -6.62
N ALA A 86 1.76 6.88 -6.72
CA ALA A 86 2.67 6.86 -7.86
C ALA A 86 3.45 5.53 -7.95
N LEU A 87 3.84 4.95 -6.82
CA LEU A 87 4.52 3.66 -6.76
C LEU A 87 3.60 2.48 -7.11
N CYS A 88 2.28 2.57 -6.86
CA CYS A 88 1.30 1.57 -7.32
C CYS A 88 1.36 1.41 -8.84
N PHE A 89 1.58 2.49 -9.61
CA PHE A 89 1.75 2.37 -11.05
C PHE A 89 2.90 1.42 -11.41
N PHE A 90 4.08 1.60 -10.80
CA PHE A 90 5.24 0.78 -11.11
C PHE A 90 5.06 -0.67 -10.65
N GLY A 91 4.56 -0.86 -9.43
CA GLY A 91 4.29 -2.19 -8.87
C GLY A 91 3.26 -2.97 -9.69
N SER A 92 2.15 -2.32 -10.03
CA SER A 92 1.05 -2.93 -10.77
C SER A 92 1.43 -3.20 -12.22
N CYS A 93 2.11 -2.25 -12.91
CA CYS A 93 2.61 -2.51 -14.25
C CYS A 93 3.57 -3.70 -14.28
N TYR A 94 4.48 -3.80 -13.31
CA TYR A 94 5.42 -4.92 -13.25
C TYR A 94 4.69 -6.26 -13.03
N TYR A 95 3.74 -6.31 -12.10
CA TYR A 95 2.89 -7.48 -11.87
C TYR A 95 2.09 -7.88 -13.10
N HIS A 96 1.38 -6.94 -13.74
CA HIS A 96 0.56 -7.23 -14.91
C HIS A 96 1.38 -7.59 -16.14
N TRP A 97 2.62 -7.12 -16.24
CA TRP A 97 3.53 -7.53 -17.31
C TRP A 97 4.00 -8.98 -17.15
N TYR A 98 4.28 -9.40 -15.91
CA TYR A 98 4.76 -10.74 -15.60
C TYR A 98 4.09 -11.27 -14.32
N PRO A 99 2.86 -11.81 -14.41
CA PRO A 99 2.06 -12.11 -13.23
C PRO A 99 2.53 -13.39 -12.54
N THR A 100 3.20 -13.21 -11.40
CA THR A 100 3.61 -14.27 -10.47
C THR A 100 3.33 -13.84 -9.04
N THR A 101 3.44 -14.78 -8.10
CA THR A 101 3.31 -14.45 -6.67
C THR A 101 4.43 -13.50 -6.23
N GLU A 102 5.64 -13.60 -6.79
CA GLU A 102 6.72 -12.67 -6.43
C GLU A 102 6.49 -11.25 -6.98
N THR A 103 5.99 -11.12 -8.21
CA THR A 103 5.72 -9.79 -8.78
C THR A 103 4.52 -9.12 -8.12
N LEU A 104 3.55 -9.90 -7.63
CA LEU A 104 2.38 -9.41 -6.87
C LEU A 104 2.77 -8.69 -5.56
N VAL A 105 3.90 -9.05 -4.95
CA VAL A 105 4.40 -8.34 -3.76
C VAL A 105 4.64 -6.87 -4.06
N TRP A 106 5.17 -6.57 -5.24
CA TRP A 106 5.47 -5.19 -5.67
C TRP A 106 4.22 -4.38 -5.98
N ASP A 107 3.12 -5.03 -6.37
CA ASP A 107 1.81 -4.37 -6.52
C ASP A 107 1.19 -4.04 -5.16
N ARG A 108 1.28 -4.97 -4.19
CA ARG A 108 0.67 -4.81 -2.85
C ARG A 108 1.45 -3.91 -1.90
N LEU A 109 2.77 -3.83 -2.03
CA LEU A 109 3.62 -3.06 -1.12
C LEU A 109 3.30 -1.55 -1.17
N PRO A 110 3.25 -0.89 -2.34
CA PRO A 110 2.86 0.51 -2.45
C PRO A 110 1.44 0.78 -1.93
N MET A 111 0.49 -0.13 -2.21
CA MET A 111 -0.88 -0.02 -1.70
C MET A 111 -0.89 -0.02 -0.16
N THR A 112 -0.12 -0.90 0.47
CA THR A 112 -0.05 -0.99 1.94
C THR A 112 0.49 0.30 2.56
N VAL A 113 1.54 0.87 1.97
CA VAL A 113 2.10 2.16 2.39
C VAL A 113 1.06 3.28 2.21
N GLY A 114 0.37 3.31 1.07
CA GLY A 114 -0.70 4.26 0.81
C GLY A 114 -1.85 4.16 1.81
N PHE A 115 -2.31 2.94 2.14
CA PHE A 115 -3.37 2.74 3.13
C PHE A 115 -2.98 3.26 4.51
N MET A 116 -1.76 2.97 4.98
CA MET A 116 -1.29 3.48 6.27
C MET A 116 -1.17 5.01 6.27
N ALA A 117 -0.68 5.59 5.18
CA ALA A 117 -0.62 7.03 5.02
C ALA A 117 -2.03 7.67 5.01
N LEU A 118 -3.02 7.03 4.38
CA LEU A 118 -4.41 7.48 4.39
C LEU A 118 -5.02 7.45 5.79
N VAL A 119 -4.77 6.39 6.57
CA VAL A 119 -5.18 6.32 7.98
C VAL A 119 -4.56 7.49 8.75
N SER A 120 -3.27 7.74 8.57
CA SER A 120 -2.59 8.88 9.21
C SER A 120 -3.14 10.24 8.76
N ILE A 121 -3.56 10.39 7.50
CA ILE A 121 -4.26 11.60 7.02
C ILE A 121 -5.59 11.79 7.76
N VAL A 122 -6.42 10.75 7.88
CA VAL A 122 -7.70 10.84 8.61
C VAL A 122 -7.45 11.24 10.08
N LEU A 123 -6.45 10.65 10.73
CA LEU A 123 -6.07 11.03 12.10
C LEU A 123 -5.58 12.48 12.19
N MET A 124 -4.90 12.98 11.15
CA MET A 124 -4.40 14.35 11.10
C MET A 124 -5.55 15.36 11.01
N GLU A 125 -6.48 15.13 10.07
CA GLU A 125 -7.56 16.06 9.76
C GLU A 125 -8.64 16.09 10.85
N TYR A 126 -8.93 14.93 11.46
CA TYR A 126 -10.08 14.81 12.36
C TYR A 126 -9.74 14.63 13.84
N ILE A 127 -8.48 14.33 14.20
CA ILE A 127 -8.09 14.08 15.60
C ILE A 127 -6.95 15.00 16.05
N SER A 128 -5.74 14.77 15.58
CA SER A 128 -4.59 15.65 15.83
C SER A 128 -3.39 15.27 14.97
N ILE A 129 -2.63 16.28 14.58
CA ILE A 129 -1.34 16.11 13.91
C ILE A 129 -0.38 15.21 14.70
N LYS A 130 -0.33 15.35 16.03
CA LYS A 130 0.58 14.56 16.87
C LYS A 130 0.26 13.06 16.87
N ILE A 131 -1.01 12.69 16.76
CA ILE A 131 -1.44 11.28 16.69
C ILE A 131 -1.17 10.73 15.29
N ALA A 132 -1.44 11.50 14.23
CA ALA A 132 -1.14 11.12 12.86
C ALA A 132 0.34 10.75 12.66
N TYR A 133 1.26 11.60 13.14
CA TYR A 133 2.70 11.35 13.04
C TYR A 133 3.20 10.18 13.91
N ARG A 134 2.39 9.66 14.83
CA ARG A 134 2.69 8.44 15.60
C ARG A 134 2.14 7.17 14.94
N ALA A 135 1.16 7.33 14.07
CA ALA A 135 0.50 6.23 13.36
C ALA A 135 1.12 5.98 11.97
N LEU A 136 1.81 6.99 11.43
CA LEU A 136 2.61 6.94 10.21
C LEU A 136 3.90 6.15 10.42
#